data_AF-A0A258M0A7-F1
#
_entry.id   AF-A0A258M0A7-F1
#
_cell.length_a   1.000
_cell.length_b   1.000
_cell.length_c   1.000
_cell.angle_alpha   90.00
_cell.angle_beta   90.00
_cell.angle_gamma   90.00
#
_symmetry.space_group_name_H-M   'P 1'
#
loop_
_entity.id
_entity.type
_entity.pdbx_description
1 polymer ?
#
loop_
_entity_poly.entity_id
_entity_poly.type
_entity_poly.pdbx_seq_one_letter_code
_entity_poly.pdbx_strand_id
1 'polypeptide(L)'
;MQGQMWSYIFKRVLLMIPTLLGVLTLTFAVVQFVPGGPVEQLMLELKGKGDAAVSGAESSGGGSNYRGRQGVDAERLAEVKALYGFDKPPVERYFMMLKRFAQFDLGQSYYQHQSVWQLVVSKLPVSISIGLWTFFLTYLVSIPLGIAKAVRDGSRFDAVTSTMILVGYAIPGFVLGVLLLVIFGGGSFLQIFPLRGLTSDNWTELSMIGKVMDYLWHLVLPITASVLGSFAVITMLTKNSFLEEIRKQYVLTARAKGLTEKQVLWKHVFRNALLPLVTGFPAAFIGAFFTGSLLIETLFSLDGLGLLSYESVM
;
A
#
# COMPACT_ATOMS: atom_id res chain seq x y z
N MET A 1 -28.30 20.99 -11.64
CA MET A 1 -27.00 20.27 -11.52
C MET A 1 -26.69 19.83 -10.07
N GLN A 2 -26.90 20.66 -9.04
CA GLN A 2 -26.62 20.26 -7.63
C GLN A 2 -27.43 19.04 -7.13
N GLY A 3 -28.73 18.92 -7.43
CA GLY A 3 -29.55 17.78 -6.99
C GLY A 3 -29.13 16.43 -7.57
N GLN A 4 -28.60 16.41 -8.80
CA GLN A 4 -28.06 15.19 -9.43
C GLN A 4 -26.75 14.75 -8.78
N MET A 5 -25.91 15.71 -8.36
CA MET A 5 -24.66 15.42 -7.67
C MET A 5 -24.91 14.84 -6.27
N TRP A 6 -25.87 15.38 -5.51
CA TRP A 6 -26.27 14.83 -4.21
C TRP A 6 -26.86 13.42 -4.33
N SER A 7 -27.72 13.18 -5.32
CA SER A 7 -28.27 11.83 -5.57
C SER A 7 -27.18 10.82 -5.91
N TYR A 8 -26.19 11.23 -6.71
CA TYR A 8 -25.05 10.38 -7.05
C TYR A 8 -24.17 10.05 -5.83
N ILE A 9 -23.83 11.06 -5.02
CA ILE A 9 -23.04 10.86 -3.80
C ILE A 9 -23.79 9.93 -2.85
N PHE A 10 -25.08 10.17 -2.63
CA PHE A 10 -25.90 9.34 -1.75
C PHE A 10 -25.97 7.89 -2.23
N LYS A 11 -26.21 7.66 -3.53
CA LYS A 11 -26.18 6.30 -4.11
C LYS A 11 -24.82 5.62 -3.90
N ARG A 12 -23.72 6.34 -4.09
CA ARG A 12 -22.38 5.78 -3.85
C ARG A 12 -22.15 5.43 -2.38
N VAL A 13 -22.49 6.32 -1.46
CA VAL A 13 -22.37 6.07 0.00
C VAL A 13 -23.22 4.86 0.40
N LEU A 14 -24.44 4.76 -0.13
CA LEU A 14 -25.30 3.60 0.12
C LEU A 14 -24.69 2.30 -0.41
N LEU A 15 -24.06 2.33 -1.59
CA LEU A 15 -23.36 1.17 -2.17
C LEU A 15 -22.09 0.78 -1.41
N MET A 16 -21.49 1.68 -0.60
CA MET A 16 -20.36 1.31 0.26
C MET A 16 -20.77 0.31 1.34
N ILE A 17 -21.99 0.40 1.88
CA ILE A 17 -22.46 -0.49 2.96
C ILE A 17 -22.44 -1.98 2.53
N PRO A 18 -23.11 -2.41 1.45
CA PRO A 18 -23.05 -3.80 1.02
C PRO A 18 -21.64 -4.23 0.59
N THR A 19 -20.84 -3.29 0.04
CA THR A 19 -19.45 -3.58 -0.33
C THR A 19 -18.60 -3.88 0.91
N LEU A 20 -18.69 -3.03 1.95
CA LEU A 20 -17.99 -3.23 3.22
C LEU A 20 -18.44 -4.50 3.92
N LEU A 21 -19.75 -4.75 3.98
CA LEU A 21 -20.26 -6.00 4.55
C LEU A 21 -19.74 -7.22 3.77
N GLY A 22 -19.71 -7.17 2.45
CA GLY A 22 -19.15 -8.23 1.61
C GLY A 22 -17.68 -8.49 1.93
N VAL A 23 -16.86 -7.43 1.95
CA VAL A 23 -15.43 -7.52 2.30
C VAL A 23 -15.23 -8.05 3.72
N LEU A 24 -15.93 -7.52 4.71
CA LEU A 24 -15.84 -7.96 6.11
C LEU A 24 -16.23 -9.43 6.28
N THR A 25 -17.29 -9.87 5.58
CA THR A 25 -17.75 -11.26 5.62
C THR A 25 -16.72 -12.20 4.99
N LEU A 26 -16.17 -11.81 3.85
CA LEU A 26 -15.14 -12.58 3.16
C LEU A 26 -13.88 -12.68 4.03
N THR A 27 -13.38 -11.56 4.55
CA THR A 27 -12.22 -11.53 5.43
C THR A 27 -12.46 -12.38 6.69
N PHE A 28 -13.62 -12.24 7.32
CA PHE A 28 -13.98 -13.06 8.48
C PHE A 28 -13.97 -14.54 8.13
N ALA A 29 -14.59 -14.93 7.03
CA ALA A 29 -14.63 -16.32 6.58
C ALA A 29 -13.21 -16.86 6.34
N VAL A 30 -12.36 -16.13 5.61
CA VAL A 30 -10.98 -16.53 5.35
C VAL A 30 -10.21 -16.75 6.65
N VAL A 31 -10.29 -15.82 7.61
CA VAL A 31 -9.59 -15.91 8.90
C VAL A 31 -10.01 -17.14 9.72
N GLN A 32 -11.25 -17.64 9.58
CA GLN A 32 -11.67 -18.87 10.26
C GLN A 32 -10.99 -20.14 9.72
N PHE A 33 -10.52 -20.12 8.48
CA PHE A 33 -9.89 -21.26 7.81
C PHE A 33 -8.36 -21.16 7.74
N VAL A 34 -7.77 -20.01 8.10
CA VAL A 34 -6.32 -19.85 8.15
C VAL A 34 -5.78 -20.55 9.40
N PRO A 35 -4.92 -21.58 9.27
CA PRO A 35 -4.29 -22.23 10.41
C PRO A 35 -3.26 -21.29 11.06
N GLY A 36 -3.09 -21.35 12.38
CA GLY A 36 -2.17 -20.48 13.12
C GLY A 36 -2.83 -19.21 13.65
N GLY A 37 -4.09 -19.30 14.06
CA GLY A 37 -4.80 -18.16 14.66
C GLY A 37 -4.14 -17.66 15.96
N PRO A 38 -4.54 -16.48 16.46
CA PRO A 38 -3.90 -15.86 17.64
C PRO A 38 -3.90 -16.77 18.88
N VAL A 39 -4.95 -17.57 19.06
CA VAL A 39 -5.05 -18.55 20.16
C VAL A 39 -4.04 -19.68 20.01
N GLU A 40 -3.78 -20.15 18.78
CA GLU A 40 -2.83 -21.22 18.48
C GLU A 40 -1.39 -20.75 18.62
N GLN A 41 -1.08 -19.53 18.15
CA GLN A 41 0.24 -18.92 18.35
C GLN A 41 0.52 -18.61 19.82
N LEU A 42 -0.45 -18.07 20.55
CA LEU A 42 -0.30 -17.85 22.00
C LEU A 42 -0.11 -19.18 22.74
N MET A 43 -0.83 -20.23 22.35
CA MET A 43 -0.60 -21.59 22.88
C MET A 43 0.81 -22.10 22.55
N LEU A 44 1.32 -21.86 21.35
CA LEU A 44 2.68 -22.24 20.95
C LEU A 44 3.73 -21.44 21.74
N GLU A 45 3.54 -20.15 21.96
CA GLU A 45 4.44 -19.32 22.77
C GLU A 45 4.44 -19.77 24.24
N LEU A 46 3.26 -20.03 24.81
CA LEU A 46 3.13 -20.54 26.18
C LEU A 46 3.74 -21.93 26.33
N LYS A 47 3.55 -22.83 25.33
CA LYS A 47 4.21 -24.14 25.30
C LYS A 47 5.73 -24.01 25.13
N GLY A 48 6.21 -23.11 24.27
CA GLY A 48 7.62 -22.87 24.02
C GLY A 48 8.35 -22.27 25.24
N LYS A 49 7.74 -21.32 25.94
CA LYS A 49 8.21 -20.83 27.26
C LYS A 49 8.14 -21.92 28.33
N GLY A 50 7.12 -22.78 28.28
CA GLY A 50 6.95 -23.92 29.18
C GLY A 50 8.02 -25.00 29.01
N ASP A 51 8.45 -25.29 27.78
CA ASP A 51 9.52 -26.27 27.50
C ASP A 51 10.92 -25.68 27.69
N ALA A 52 11.13 -24.38 27.42
CA ALA A 52 12.38 -23.69 27.76
C ALA A 52 12.62 -23.57 29.29
N ALA A 53 11.55 -23.55 30.09
CA ALA A 53 11.63 -23.66 31.54
C ALA A 53 11.96 -25.09 32.03
N VAL A 54 11.73 -26.12 31.19
CA VAL A 54 12.02 -27.53 31.49
C VAL A 54 13.45 -27.91 31.10
N SER A 55 13.98 -27.37 30.00
CA SER A 55 15.37 -27.66 29.56
C SER A 55 16.46 -27.07 30.47
N GLY A 56 16.12 -26.12 31.34
CA GLY A 56 17.00 -25.64 32.41
C GLY A 56 17.01 -26.50 33.68
N ALA A 57 16.18 -27.55 33.76
CA ALA A 57 15.98 -28.35 34.97
C ALA A 57 16.21 -29.87 34.76
N GLU A 58 16.84 -30.29 33.66
CA GLU A 58 17.26 -31.68 33.50
C GLU A 58 18.61 -31.94 34.18
N SER A 59 18.60 -32.00 35.52
CA SER A 59 19.60 -32.77 36.28
C SER A 59 19.06 -33.20 37.65
N SER A 60 18.03 -34.06 37.67
CA SER A 60 17.90 -35.12 38.68
C SER A 60 16.64 -35.93 38.43
N GLY A 61 16.80 -37.26 38.43
CA GLY A 61 15.76 -38.20 38.09
C GLY A 61 14.61 -38.28 39.08
N GLY A 62 13.54 -38.95 38.66
CA GLY A 62 12.42 -39.34 39.51
C GLY A 62 11.09 -38.98 38.87
N GLY A 63 10.38 -39.99 38.38
CA GLY A 63 9.04 -39.83 37.83
C GLY A 63 8.09 -39.16 38.81
N SER A 64 7.57 -38.01 38.43
CA SER A 64 6.37 -37.42 39.02
C SER A 64 5.69 -36.57 37.96
N ASN A 65 4.51 -37.01 37.56
CA ASN A 65 3.59 -36.22 36.75
C ASN A 65 3.34 -34.88 37.46
N TYR A 66 3.99 -33.82 36.98
CA TYR A 66 3.82 -32.44 37.41
C TYR A 66 2.35 -32.00 37.23
N ARG A 67 1.56 -32.12 38.31
CA ARG A 67 0.13 -31.74 38.37
C ARG A 67 -0.13 -30.22 38.31
N GLY A 68 0.91 -29.38 38.33
CA GLY A 68 0.79 -27.92 38.26
C GLY A 68 0.59 -27.32 36.86
N ARG A 69 0.87 -28.07 35.77
CA ARG A 69 0.67 -27.61 34.39
C ARG A 69 -0.80 -27.70 33.92
N GLN A 70 -1.56 -28.68 34.41
CA GLN A 70 -2.89 -28.97 33.84
C GLN A 70 -4.00 -27.96 34.22
N GLY A 71 -3.87 -27.24 35.34
CA GLY A 71 -4.88 -26.25 35.77
C GLY A 71 -4.65 -24.85 35.20
N VAL A 72 -3.41 -24.36 35.29
CA VAL A 72 -3.04 -22.99 34.89
C VAL A 72 -3.10 -22.81 33.37
N ASP A 73 -2.73 -23.84 32.60
CA ASP A 73 -2.81 -23.80 31.14
C ASP A 73 -4.26 -23.84 30.65
N ALA A 74 -5.16 -24.58 31.33
CA ALA A 74 -6.56 -24.69 30.93
C ALA A 74 -7.40 -23.46 31.29
N GLU A 75 -7.19 -22.90 32.49
CA GLU A 75 -7.90 -21.71 32.97
C GLU A 75 -7.47 -20.45 32.21
N ARG A 76 -6.17 -20.26 31.97
CA ARG A 76 -5.70 -19.17 31.10
C ARG A 76 -6.13 -19.36 29.65
N LEU A 77 -6.19 -20.59 29.15
CA LEU A 77 -6.68 -20.86 27.80
C LEU A 77 -8.19 -20.59 27.67
N ALA A 78 -8.97 -20.81 28.73
CA ALA A 78 -10.37 -20.42 28.78
C ALA A 78 -10.52 -18.89 28.84
N GLU A 79 -9.70 -18.20 29.63
CA GLU A 79 -9.66 -16.73 29.72
C GLU A 79 -9.28 -16.11 28.37
N VAL A 80 -8.26 -16.63 27.70
CA VAL A 80 -7.83 -16.30 26.34
C VAL A 80 -8.97 -16.53 25.34
N LYS A 81 -9.59 -17.72 25.33
CA LYS A 81 -10.71 -18.01 24.42
C LYS A 81 -11.89 -17.06 24.63
N ALA A 82 -12.20 -16.72 25.89
CA ALA A 82 -13.27 -15.79 26.25
C ALA A 82 -12.94 -14.35 25.86
N LEU A 83 -11.68 -13.90 26.07
CA LEU A 83 -11.20 -12.58 25.66
C LEU A 83 -11.32 -12.40 24.14
N TYR A 84 -11.05 -13.47 23.39
CA TYR A 84 -11.06 -13.49 21.93
C TYR A 84 -12.40 -13.92 21.31
N GLY A 85 -13.41 -14.24 22.13
CA GLY A 85 -14.74 -14.63 21.70
C GLY A 85 -14.82 -16.01 21.03
N PHE A 86 -13.72 -16.78 21.00
CA PHE A 86 -13.66 -18.13 20.41
C PHE A 86 -14.42 -19.17 21.26
N ASP A 87 -14.94 -18.77 22.42
CA ASP A 87 -15.96 -19.49 23.18
C ASP A 87 -17.32 -19.50 22.46
N LYS A 88 -17.56 -18.60 21.49
CA LYS A 88 -18.86 -18.41 20.83
C LYS A 88 -18.91 -18.96 19.39
N PRO A 89 -20.11 -19.36 18.92
CA PRO A 89 -20.33 -19.75 17.54
C PRO A 89 -19.81 -18.69 16.54
N PRO A 90 -19.31 -19.10 15.35
CA PRO A 90 -18.77 -18.17 14.36
C PRO A 90 -19.75 -17.04 13.96
N VAL A 91 -21.04 -17.35 13.87
CA VAL A 91 -22.08 -16.37 13.51
C VAL A 91 -22.21 -15.29 14.59
N GLU A 92 -22.18 -15.66 15.87
CA GLU A 92 -22.24 -14.69 16.97
C GLU A 92 -21.00 -13.80 17.00
N ARG A 93 -19.81 -14.37 16.78
CA ARG A 93 -18.56 -13.61 16.66
C ARG A 93 -18.61 -12.62 15.51
N TYR A 94 -19.17 -13.01 14.36
CA TYR A 94 -19.33 -12.13 13.21
C TYR A 94 -20.22 -10.92 13.54
N PHE A 95 -21.39 -11.13 14.16
CA PHE A 95 -22.25 -10.01 14.56
C PHE A 95 -21.61 -9.13 15.65
N MET A 96 -20.86 -9.71 16.57
CA MET A 96 -20.11 -8.95 17.58
C MET A 96 -19.02 -8.08 16.93
N MET A 97 -18.28 -8.61 15.96
CA MET A 97 -17.31 -7.86 15.15
C MET A 97 -17.99 -6.71 14.42
N LEU A 98 -19.11 -6.97 13.72
CA LEU A 98 -19.87 -5.92 13.03
C LEU A 98 -20.31 -4.81 13.99
N LYS A 99 -20.82 -5.16 15.19
CA LYS A 99 -21.24 -4.19 16.19
C LYS A 99 -20.08 -3.32 16.68
N ARG A 100 -18.92 -3.94 16.97
CA ARG A 100 -17.71 -3.22 17.39
C ARG A 100 -17.20 -2.28 16.29
N PHE A 101 -17.13 -2.77 15.05
CA PHE A 101 -16.69 -1.95 13.91
C PHE A 101 -17.66 -0.79 13.62
N ALA A 102 -18.97 -1.00 13.78
CA ALA A 102 -19.97 0.08 13.67
C ALA A 102 -19.80 1.16 14.76
N GLN A 103 -19.18 0.82 15.90
CA GLN A 103 -18.82 1.74 16.98
C GLN A 103 -17.38 2.30 16.83
N PHE A 104 -16.71 2.03 15.70
CA PHE A 104 -15.30 2.36 15.45
C PHE A 104 -14.31 1.73 16.44
N ASP A 105 -14.71 0.63 17.10
CA ASP A 105 -13.82 -0.17 17.93
C ASP A 105 -13.18 -1.28 17.08
N LEU A 106 -11.94 -1.05 16.67
CA LEU A 106 -11.14 -2.02 15.92
C LEU A 106 -10.47 -3.07 16.81
N GLY A 107 -10.59 -2.94 18.14
CA GLY A 107 -9.94 -3.81 19.10
C GLY A 107 -8.47 -3.45 19.40
N GLN A 108 -7.80 -4.38 20.06
CA GLN A 108 -6.40 -4.27 20.50
C GLN A 108 -5.50 -5.16 19.65
N SER A 109 -4.30 -4.68 19.37
CA SER A 109 -3.25 -5.45 18.69
C SER A 109 -2.75 -6.57 19.60
N TYR A 110 -2.68 -7.79 19.06
CA TYR A 110 -2.16 -8.95 19.76
C TYR A 110 -0.66 -8.85 20.04
N TYR A 111 0.09 -8.29 19.09
CA TYR A 111 1.55 -8.18 19.17
C TYR A 111 2.01 -6.91 19.88
N GLN A 112 1.34 -5.78 19.61
CA GLN A 112 1.83 -4.47 20.03
C GLN A 112 1.14 -3.93 21.31
N HIS A 113 0.20 -4.68 21.90
CA HIS A 113 -0.47 -4.33 23.17
C HIS A 113 -1.08 -2.91 23.20
N GLN A 114 -1.46 -2.41 22.02
CA GLN A 114 -2.00 -1.08 21.79
C GLN A 114 -3.25 -1.18 20.92
N SER A 115 -4.10 -0.15 20.95
CA SER A 115 -5.31 -0.16 20.12
C SER A 115 -4.93 -0.17 18.64
N VAL A 116 -5.65 -0.97 17.84
CA VAL A 116 -5.42 -1.07 16.39
C VAL A 116 -5.57 0.30 15.74
N TRP A 117 -6.52 1.10 16.21
CA TRP A 117 -6.72 2.46 15.74
C TRP A 117 -5.49 3.36 15.92
N GLN A 118 -4.91 3.40 17.12
CA GLN A 118 -3.69 4.19 17.39
C GLN A 118 -2.52 3.73 16.53
N LEU A 119 -2.39 2.41 16.36
CA LEU A 119 -1.34 1.82 15.56
C LEU A 119 -1.47 2.24 14.09
N VAL A 120 -2.66 2.09 13.50
CA VAL A 120 -2.94 2.54 12.12
C VAL A 120 -2.64 4.03 11.97
N VAL A 121 -3.14 4.88 12.88
CA VAL A 121 -2.93 6.34 12.82
C VAL A 121 -1.44 6.72 12.91
N SER A 122 -0.65 5.99 13.69
CA SER A 122 0.79 6.26 13.85
C SER A 122 1.60 5.97 12.57
N LYS A 123 1.19 4.95 11.79
CA LYS A 123 1.90 4.50 10.57
C LYS A 123 1.37 5.16 9.29
N LEU A 124 0.14 5.69 9.34
CA LEU A 124 -0.54 6.34 8.23
C LEU A 124 0.29 7.47 7.56
N PRO A 125 1.00 8.36 8.29
CA PRO A 125 1.77 9.44 7.67
C PRO A 125 2.89 8.95 6.74
N VAL A 126 3.53 7.82 7.08
CA VAL A 126 4.62 7.23 6.29
C VAL A 126 4.10 6.73 4.95
N SER A 127 3.06 5.90 4.97
CA SER A 127 2.43 5.41 3.73
C SER A 127 1.83 6.56 2.93
N ILE A 128 1.28 7.59 3.60
CA ILE A 128 0.78 8.78 2.91
C ILE A 128 1.87 9.52 2.16
N SER A 129 3.01 9.74 2.82
CA SER A 129 4.17 10.37 2.21
C SER A 129 4.59 9.66 0.92
N ILE A 130 4.86 8.35 1.01
CA ILE A 130 5.36 7.55 -0.11
C ILE A 130 4.30 7.49 -1.23
N GLY A 131 3.04 7.26 -0.85
CA GLY A 131 1.91 7.17 -1.77
C GLY A 131 1.68 8.46 -2.53
N LEU A 132 1.67 9.62 -1.86
CA LEU A 132 1.48 10.92 -2.51
C LEU A 132 2.62 11.25 -3.47
N TRP A 133 3.88 11.10 -3.04
CA TRP A 133 5.00 11.38 -3.92
C TRP A 133 5.03 10.46 -5.13
N THR A 134 4.81 9.16 -4.93
CA THR A 134 4.72 8.18 -6.02
C THR A 134 3.59 8.55 -6.97
N PHE A 135 2.41 8.87 -6.44
CA PHE A 135 1.24 9.25 -7.22
C PHE A 135 1.52 10.49 -8.08
N PHE A 136 1.96 11.58 -7.45
CA PHE A 136 2.20 12.84 -8.16
C PHE A 136 3.33 12.73 -9.16
N LEU A 137 4.47 12.12 -8.81
CA LEU A 137 5.60 11.96 -9.74
C LEU A 137 5.23 11.05 -10.91
N THR A 138 4.48 9.97 -10.67
CA THR A 138 3.99 9.11 -11.74
C THR A 138 3.18 9.92 -12.75
N TYR A 139 2.18 10.66 -12.31
CA TYR A 139 1.32 11.44 -13.22
C TYR A 139 2.08 12.62 -13.85
N LEU A 140 2.92 13.31 -13.08
CA LEU A 140 3.70 14.47 -13.53
C LEU A 140 4.71 14.10 -14.62
N VAL A 141 5.29 12.91 -14.58
CA VAL A 141 6.26 12.46 -15.59
C VAL A 141 5.56 11.70 -16.73
N SER A 142 4.62 10.81 -16.41
CA SER A 142 3.98 9.93 -17.41
C SER A 142 3.03 10.67 -18.34
N ILE A 143 2.29 11.68 -17.86
CA ILE A 143 1.35 12.43 -18.71
C ILE A 143 2.09 13.22 -19.78
N PRO A 144 3.07 14.09 -19.45
CA PRO A 144 3.83 14.82 -20.47
C PRO A 144 4.55 13.89 -21.43
N LEU A 145 5.12 12.77 -20.94
CA LEU A 145 5.78 11.79 -21.79
C LEU A 145 4.77 11.11 -22.75
N GLY A 146 3.61 10.69 -22.26
CA GLY A 146 2.56 10.08 -23.06
C GLY A 146 2.04 11.01 -24.15
N ILE A 147 1.82 12.29 -23.81
CA ILE A 147 1.44 13.34 -24.78
C ILE A 147 2.55 13.53 -25.81
N ALA A 148 3.81 13.67 -25.38
CA ALA A 148 4.95 13.85 -26.27
C ALA A 148 5.11 12.66 -27.24
N LYS A 149 4.82 11.44 -26.77
CA LYS A 149 4.81 10.22 -27.61
C LYS A 149 3.65 10.22 -28.61
N ALA A 150 2.46 10.63 -28.20
CA ALA A 150 1.29 10.71 -29.09
C ALA A 150 1.47 11.74 -30.21
N VAL A 151 2.02 12.92 -29.90
CA VAL A 151 2.25 13.97 -30.90
C VAL A 151 3.36 13.59 -31.89
N ARG A 152 4.30 12.73 -31.47
CA ARG A 152 5.43 12.25 -32.29
C ARG A 152 5.30 10.76 -32.61
N ASP A 153 4.07 10.29 -32.76
CA ASP A 153 3.79 8.87 -33.01
C ASP A 153 4.46 8.39 -34.30
N GLY A 154 5.04 7.19 -34.26
CA GLY A 154 5.83 6.63 -35.37
C GLY A 154 7.25 7.20 -35.53
N SER A 155 7.65 8.19 -34.73
CA SER A 155 9.03 8.70 -34.74
C SER A 155 10.02 7.80 -34.01
N ARG A 156 11.33 8.01 -34.21
CA ARG A 156 12.40 7.34 -33.44
C ARG A 156 12.26 7.58 -31.93
N PHE A 157 11.82 8.78 -31.53
CA PHE A 157 11.57 9.10 -30.13
C PHE A 157 10.50 8.18 -29.54
N ASP A 158 9.40 7.97 -30.26
CA ASP A 158 8.33 7.08 -29.82
C ASP A 158 8.80 5.63 -29.75
N ALA A 159 9.53 5.13 -30.76
CA ALA A 159 10.07 3.77 -30.77
C ALA A 159 11.04 3.51 -29.61
N VAL A 160 12.03 4.39 -29.40
CA VAL A 160 13.03 4.25 -28.34
C VAL A 160 12.40 4.32 -26.96
N THR A 161 11.57 5.34 -26.71
CA THR A 161 10.91 5.48 -25.40
C THR A 161 9.93 4.35 -25.14
N SER A 162 9.19 3.87 -26.14
CA SER A 162 8.31 2.70 -26.00
C SER A 162 9.10 1.46 -25.61
N THR A 163 10.26 1.25 -26.24
CA THR A 163 11.13 0.11 -25.92
C THR A 163 11.64 0.21 -24.50
N MET A 164 12.15 1.38 -24.08
CA MET A 164 12.60 1.61 -22.70
C MET A 164 11.46 1.40 -21.68
N ILE A 165 10.26 1.90 -21.97
CA ILE A 165 9.08 1.72 -21.12
C ILE A 165 8.72 0.23 -21.00
N LEU A 166 8.71 -0.51 -22.11
CA LEU A 166 8.33 -1.92 -22.12
C LEU A 166 9.37 -2.79 -21.39
N VAL A 167 10.66 -2.52 -21.59
CA VAL A 167 11.74 -3.19 -20.85
C VAL A 167 11.64 -2.89 -19.36
N GLY A 168 11.44 -1.62 -18.99
CA GLY A 168 11.27 -1.23 -17.59
C GLY A 168 10.05 -1.88 -16.95
N TYR A 169 8.94 -2.00 -17.69
CA TYR A 169 7.71 -2.64 -17.21
C TYR A 169 7.88 -4.13 -16.89
N ALA A 170 8.82 -4.82 -17.54
CA ALA A 170 9.12 -6.22 -17.24
C ALA A 170 9.81 -6.41 -15.87
N ILE A 171 10.38 -5.34 -15.29
CA ILE A 171 11.07 -5.37 -14.00
C ILE A 171 10.05 -5.07 -12.90
N PRO A 172 9.80 -5.99 -11.96
CA PRO A 172 8.95 -5.70 -10.80
C PRO A 172 9.53 -4.55 -9.98
N GLY A 173 8.68 -3.63 -9.50
CA GLY A 173 9.11 -2.43 -8.77
C GLY A 173 10.01 -2.73 -7.56
N PHE A 174 9.68 -3.76 -6.77
CA PHE A 174 10.50 -4.17 -5.63
C PHE A 174 11.88 -4.73 -6.06
N VAL A 175 11.96 -5.42 -7.20
CA VAL A 175 13.24 -5.92 -7.75
C VAL A 175 14.12 -4.75 -8.16
N LEU A 176 13.54 -3.74 -8.82
CA LEU A 176 14.24 -2.49 -9.07
C LEU A 176 14.69 -1.84 -7.75
N GLY A 177 13.84 -1.82 -6.73
CA GLY A 177 14.19 -1.33 -5.40
C GLY A 177 15.42 -2.02 -4.80
N VAL A 178 15.49 -3.36 -4.87
CA VAL A 178 16.63 -4.13 -4.38
C VAL A 178 17.89 -3.76 -5.16
N LEU A 179 17.78 -3.69 -6.49
CA LEU A 179 18.90 -3.29 -7.36
C LEU A 179 19.39 -1.87 -7.05
N LEU A 180 18.46 -0.93 -6.85
CA LEU A 180 18.77 0.44 -6.46
C LEU A 180 19.47 0.52 -5.10
N LEU A 181 19.02 -0.25 -4.11
CA LEU A 181 19.68 -0.33 -2.81
C LEU A 181 21.09 -0.90 -2.91
N VAL A 182 21.28 -1.98 -3.67
CA VAL A 182 22.60 -2.60 -3.83
C VAL A 182 23.58 -1.64 -4.49
N ILE A 183 23.15 -0.93 -5.53
CA ILE A 183 24.02 -0.03 -6.29
C ILE A 183 24.25 1.30 -5.58
N PHE A 184 23.20 1.89 -5.00
CA PHE A 184 23.22 3.28 -4.53
C PHE A 184 23.07 3.45 -3.01
N GLY A 185 22.56 2.44 -2.32
CA GLY A 185 22.34 2.48 -0.87
C GLY A 185 23.50 1.88 -0.09
N GLY A 186 24.00 0.72 -0.53
CA GLY A 186 25.00 -0.07 0.17
C GLY A 186 26.42 0.26 -0.24
N GLY A 187 27.34 0.19 0.72
CA GLY A 187 28.77 0.40 0.53
C GLY A 187 29.50 -0.51 -0.47
N SER A 188 28.77 -1.39 -1.15
CA SER A 188 29.26 -2.26 -2.20
C SER A 188 29.64 -1.52 -3.49
N PHE A 189 28.95 -0.43 -3.82
CA PHE A 189 29.23 0.35 -5.04
C PHE A 189 29.23 1.86 -4.77
N LEU A 190 28.09 2.54 -4.96
CA LEU A 190 27.94 3.98 -4.86
C LEU A 190 27.19 4.29 -3.56
N GLN A 191 27.88 4.84 -2.54
CA GLN A 191 27.26 5.23 -1.25
C GLN A 191 26.59 6.61 -1.36
N ILE A 192 25.53 6.70 -2.17
CA ILE A 192 24.89 8.00 -2.48
C ILE A 192 23.65 8.21 -1.62
N PHE A 193 22.77 7.21 -1.58
CA PHE A 193 21.47 7.30 -0.93
C PHE A 193 21.43 6.47 0.36
N PRO A 194 20.52 6.78 1.29
CA PRO A 194 20.38 6.03 2.52
C PRO A 194 19.77 4.64 2.25
N LEU A 195 20.08 3.71 3.15
CA LEU A 195 19.63 2.32 3.09
C LEU A 195 18.20 2.12 3.59
N ARG A 196 17.77 2.94 4.55
CA ARG A 196 16.54 2.71 5.30
C ARG A 196 16.01 3.98 5.96
N GLY A 197 14.74 3.95 6.35
CA GLY A 197 14.09 5.01 7.10
C GLY A 197 13.70 6.22 6.25
N LEU A 198 12.96 7.15 6.84
CA LEU A 198 12.54 8.40 6.19
C LEU A 198 13.45 9.60 6.47
N THR A 199 14.31 9.49 7.49
CA THR A 199 15.13 10.59 7.99
C THR A 199 16.40 10.03 8.62
N SER A 200 17.49 10.82 8.59
CA SER A 200 18.75 10.50 9.25
C SER A 200 18.66 10.54 10.78
N ASP A 201 19.58 9.88 11.47
CA ASP A 201 19.64 9.85 12.95
C ASP A 201 19.82 11.24 13.57
N ASN A 202 20.48 12.17 12.87
CA ASN A 202 20.68 13.56 13.30
C ASN A 202 19.51 14.49 12.92
N TRP A 203 18.33 13.95 12.56
CA TRP A 203 17.18 14.72 12.11
C TRP A 203 16.84 15.91 13.00
N THR A 204 16.88 15.73 14.32
CA THR A 204 16.52 16.76 15.30
C THR A 204 17.45 17.98 15.26
N GLU A 205 18.70 17.78 14.85
CA GLU A 205 19.75 18.81 14.80
C GLU A 205 19.76 19.59 13.48
N LEU A 206 19.09 19.06 12.45
CA LEU A 206 19.04 19.68 11.13
C LEU A 206 18.20 20.98 11.13
N SER A 207 18.66 21.95 10.35
CA SER A 207 17.87 23.14 10.00
C SER A 207 16.60 22.73 9.23
N MET A 208 15.62 23.64 9.11
CA MET A 208 14.38 23.34 8.38
C MET A 208 14.64 22.90 6.93
N ILE A 209 15.60 23.53 6.25
CA ILE A 209 16.00 23.14 4.89
C ILE A 209 16.72 21.80 4.91
N GLY A 210 17.60 21.59 5.89
CA GLY A 210 18.29 20.30 6.08
C GLY A 210 17.32 19.14 6.24
N LYS A 211 16.27 19.32 7.06
CA LYS A 211 15.19 18.35 7.23
C LYS A 211 14.48 18.03 5.91
N VAL A 212 14.09 19.04 5.14
CA VAL A 212 13.41 18.80 3.85
C VAL A 212 14.32 18.06 2.87
N MET A 213 15.59 18.45 2.77
CA MET A 213 16.56 17.80 1.87
C MET A 213 16.84 16.36 2.31
N ASP A 214 17.07 16.14 3.59
CA ASP A 214 17.29 14.80 4.17
C ASP A 214 16.11 13.88 3.88
N TYR A 215 14.89 14.35 4.14
CA TYR A 215 13.68 13.60 3.86
C TYR A 215 13.50 13.29 2.37
N LEU A 216 13.70 14.26 1.47
CA LEU A 216 13.62 14.02 0.03
C LEU A 216 14.71 13.05 -0.44
N TRP A 217 15.89 13.09 0.19
CA TRP A 217 17.01 12.18 -0.09
C TRP A 217 16.67 10.73 0.25
N HIS A 218 16.01 10.49 1.40
CA HIS A 218 15.53 9.17 1.80
C HIS A 218 14.44 8.62 0.88
N LEU A 219 13.66 9.51 0.28
CA LEU A 219 12.54 9.13 -0.57
C LEU A 219 12.94 8.78 -2.02
N VAL A 220 14.15 9.14 -2.47
CA VAL A 220 14.56 8.95 -3.88
C VAL A 220 14.45 7.49 -4.32
N LEU A 221 15.08 6.56 -3.60
CA LEU A 221 15.10 5.15 -4.01
C LEU A 221 13.72 4.48 -3.88
N PRO A 222 12.99 4.60 -2.75
CA PRO A 222 11.65 4.03 -2.61
C PRO A 222 10.68 4.54 -3.68
N ILE A 223 10.68 5.85 -3.95
CA ILE A 223 9.74 6.42 -4.94
C ILE A 223 10.16 6.02 -6.35
N THR A 224 11.45 6.01 -6.69
CA THR A 224 11.91 5.61 -8.03
C THR A 224 11.48 4.17 -8.35
N ALA A 225 11.64 3.27 -7.38
CA ALA A 225 11.16 1.89 -7.48
C ALA A 225 9.62 1.81 -7.62
N SER A 226 8.89 2.63 -6.85
CA SER A 226 7.43 2.64 -6.84
C SER A 226 6.82 3.22 -8.13
N VAL A 227 7.42 4.28 -8.68
CA VAL A 227 6.95 4.94 -9.91
C VAL A 227 7.00 3.99 -11.09
N LEU A 228 8.04 3.16 -11.20
CA LEU A 228 8.22 2.24 -12.34
C LEU A 228 6.98 1.37 -12.60
N GLY A 229 6.34 0.86 -11.55
CA GLY A 229 5.19 -0.06 -11.67
C GLY A 229 3.98 0.54 -12.37
N SER A 230 3.69 1.82 -12.13
CA SER A 230 2.56 2.53 -12.76
C SER A 230 2.97 3.37 -13.98
N PHE A 231 4.26 3.68 -14.11
CA PHE A 231 4.80 4.56 -15.15
C PHE A 231 4.43 4.10 -16.56
N ALA A 232 4.66 2.82 -16.87
CA ALA A 232 4.37 2.28 -18.20
C ALA A 232 2.88 2.35 -18.56
N VAL A 233 2.03 1.95 -17.61
CA VAL A 233 0.58 1.92 -17.77
C VAL A 233 0.03 3.33 -18.01
N ILE A 234 0.38 4.29 -17.14
CA ILE A 234 -0.11 5.67 -17.27
C ILE A 234 0.44 6.35 -18.52
N THR A 235 1.70 6.12 -18.88
CA THR A 235 2.30 6.69 -20.10
C THR A 235 1.62 6.16 -21.36
N MET A 236 1.42 4.84 -21.46
CA MET A 236 0.78 4.23 -22.63
C MET A 236 -0.71 4.54 -22.72
N LEU A 237 -1.42 4.54 -21.58
CA LEU A 237 -2.81 4.97 -21.52
C LEU A 237 -2.95 6.41 -22.02
N THR A 238 -2.10 7.32 -21.53
CA THR A 238 -2.08 8.72 -21.99
C THR A 238 -1.80 8.78 -23.48
N LYS A 239 -0.77 8.08 -23.98
CA LYS A 239 -0.43 8.05 -25.41
C LYS A 239 -1.63 7.64 -26.25
N ASN A 240 -2.25 6.51 -25.91
CA ASN A 240 -3.33 5.91 -26.70
C ASN A 240 -4.58 6.80 -26.68
N SER A 241 -5.00 7.28 -25.50
CA SER A 241 -6.14 8.19 -25.38
C SER A 241 -5.90 9.50 -26.15
N PHE A 242 -4.69 10.03 -26.14
CA PHE A 242 -4.36 11.25 -26.88
C PHE A 242 -4.36 11.02 -28.40
N LEU A 243 -3.85 9.88 -28.87
CA LEU A 243 -3.88 9.50 -30.28
C LEU A 243 -5.30 9.31 -30.83
N GLU A 244 -6.17 8.67 -30.05
CA GLU A 244 -7.58 8.51 -30.41
C GLU A 244 -8.27 9.87 -30.55
N GLU A 245 -8.06 10.77 -29.60
CA GLU A 245 -8.68 12.10 -29.62
C GLU A 245 -8.20 12.96 -30.79
N ILE A 246 -6.91 12.93 -31.15
CA ILE A 246 -6.36 13.69 -32.30
C ILE A 246 -7.06 13.32 -33.62
N ARG A 247 -7.55 12.08 -33.75
CA ARG A 247 -8.18 11.57 -34.98
C ARG A 247 -9.67 11.87 -35.08
N LYS A 248 -10.27 12.56 -34.10
CA LYS A 248 -11.71 12.84 -34.06
C LYS A 248 -12.11 14.07 -34.90
N GLN A 249 -13.35 14.08 -35.38
CA GLN A 249 -13.89 15.13 -36.24
C GLN A 249 -13.81 16.54 -35.64
N TYR A 250 -14.02 16.69 -34.32
CA TYR A 250 -13.94 18.01 -33.69
C TYR A 250 -12.54 18.63 -33.78
N VAL A 251 -11.48 17.81 -33.86
CA VAL A 251 -10.09 18.25 -34.05
C VAL A 251 -9.89 18.78 -35.46
N LEU A 252 -10.41 18.06 -36.47
CA LEU A 252 -10.40 18.52 -37.86
C LEU A 252 -11.15 19.85 -38.01
N THR A 253 -12.32 19.99 -37.39
CA THR A 253 -13.08 21.24 -37.38
C THR A 253 -12.31 22.37 -36.69
N ALA A 254 -11.62 22.09 -35.58
CA ALA A 254 -10.80 23.08 -34.89
C ALA A 254 -9.64 23.57 -35.78
N ARG A 255 -8.96 22.66 -36.49
CA ARG A 255 -7.93 23.01 -37.49
C ARG A 255 -8.50 23.83 -38.65
N ALA A 256 -9.66 23.45 -39.18
CA ALA A 256 -10.33 24.16 -40.27
C ALA A 256 -10.76 25.59 -39.88
N LYS A 257 -10.98 25.85 -38.59
CA LYS A 257 -11.23 27.19 -38.04
C LYS A 257 -9.95 28.06 -37.91
N GLY A 258 -8.79 27.57 -38.32
CA GLY A 258 -7.51 28.30 -38.27
C GLY A 258 -6.82 28.30 -36.91
N LEU A 259 -7.22 27.43 -35.98
CA LEU A 259 -6.53 27.30 -34.69
C LEU A 259 -5.14 26.68 -34.89
N THR A 260 -4.16 27.20 -34.16
CA THR A 260 -2.79 26.64 -34.16
C THR A 260 -2.77 25.22 -33.57
N GLU A 261 -1.83 24.37 -34.00
CA GLU A 261 -1.68 23.01 -33.45
C GLU A 261 -1.57 23.02 -31.92
N LYS A 262 -0.84 23.99 -31.34
CA LYS A 262 -0.73 24.11 -29.88
C LYS A 262 -2.09 24.38 -29.21
N GLN A 263 -2.93 25.22 -29.80
CA GLN A 263 -4.29 25.48 -29.30
C GLN A 263 -5.17 24.23 -29.45
N VAL A 264 -5.11 23.54 -30.58
CA VAL A 264 -5.86 22.31 -30.80
C VAL A 264 -5.49 21.24 -29.76
N LEU A 265 -4.19 21.00 -29.56
CA LEU A 265 -3.71 19.97 -28.64
C LEU A 265 -4.04 20.28 -27.18
N TRP A 266 -3.75 21.50 -26.69
CA TRP A 266 -3.93 21.83 -25.27
C TRP A 266 -5.35 22.21 -24.88
N LYS A 267 -6.12 22.85 -25.79
CA LYS A 267 -7.46 23.34 -25.47
C LYS A 267 -8.55 22.33 -25.82
N HIS A 268 -8.37 21.57 -26.90
CA HIS A 268 -9.41 20.67 -27.42
C HIS A 268 -9.11 19.20 -27.16
N VAL A 269 -7.89 18.74 -27.45
CA VAL A 269 -7.54 17.30 -27.31
C VAL A 269 -7.27 16.93 -25.86
N PHE A 270 -6.41 17.68 -25.15
CA PHE A 270 -5.95 17.35 -23.80
C PHE A 270 -7.08 17.12 -22.80
N ARG A 271 -8.09 18.01 -22.80
CA ARG A 271 -9.23 17.89 -21.88
C ARG A 271 -10.04 16.61 -22.08
N ASN A 272 -10.18 16.14 -23.32
CA ASN A 272 -10.93 14.93 -23.63
C ASN A 272 -10.07 13.68 -23.44
N ALA A 273 -8.80 13.74 -23.83
CA ALA A 273 -7.86 12.62 -23.75
C ALA A 273 -7.55 12.21 -22.31
N LEU A 274 -7.67 13.13 -21.34
CA LEU A 274 -7.44 12.83 -19.92
C LEU A 274 -8.66 12.29 -19.17
N LEU A 275 -9.84 12.18 -19.78
CA LEU A 275 -11.02 11.66 -19.10
C LEU A 275 -10.80 10.27 -18.49
N PRO A 276 -10.13 9.29 -19.14
CA PRO A 276 -9.82 8.00 -18.52
C PRO A 276 -8.92 8.12 -17.29
N LEU A 277 -7.94 9.02 -17.32
CA LEU A 277 -7.03 9.24 -16.18
C LEU A 277 -7.73 9.92 -15.01
N VAL A 278 -8.60 10.90 -15.29
CA VAL A 278 -9.39 11.61 -14.27
C VAL A 278 -10.43 10.69 -13.64
N THR A 279 -11.06 9.83 -14.43
CA THR A 279 -12.05 8.86 -13.91
C THR A 279 -11.39 7.73 -13.12
N GLY A 280 -10.18 7.32 -13.50
CA GLY A 280 -9.36 6.37 -12.74
C GLY A 280 -8.67 6.96 -11.51
N PHE A 281 -8.62 8.29 -11.38
CA PHE A 281 -7.91 9.01 -10.31
C PHE A 281 -8.24 8.47 -8.91
N PRO A 282 -9.51 8.30 -8.49
CA PRO A 282 -9.80 7.87 -7.11
C PRO A 282 -9.24 6.47 -6.80
N ALA A 283 -9.33 5.55 -7.76
CA ALA A 283 -8.81 4.19 -7.59
C ALA A 283 -7.28 4.18 -7.56
N ALA A 284 -6.64 4.92 -8.47
CA ALA A 284 -5.18 5.06 -8.50
C ALA A 284 -4.63 5.76 -7.25
N PHE A 285 -5.33 6.79 -6.77
CA PHE A 285 -4.97 7.53 -5.57
C PHE A 285 -5.00 6.63 -4.34
N ILE A 286 -6.11 5.92 -4.10
CA ILE A 286 -6.19 4.96 -2.99
C ILE A 286 -5.16 3.84 -3.18
N GLY A 287 -5.04 3.28 -4.39
CA GLY A 287 -4.08 2.22 -4.70
C GLY A 287 -2.63 2.58 -4.37
N ALA A 288 -2.23 3.85 -4.52
CA ALA A 288 -0.89 4.32 -4.22
C ALA A 288 -0.48 4.17 -2.74
N PHE A 289 -1.45 4.13 -1.81
CA PHE A 289 -1.18 3.96 -0.38
C PHE A 289 -1.09 2.49 0.07
N PHE A 290 -1.71 1.57 -0.67
CA PHE A 290 -1.90 0.18 -0.24
C PHE A 290 -1.20 -0.86 -1.13
N THR A 291 -1.12 -0.65 -2.44
CA THR A 291 -0.79 -1.74 -3.40
C THR A 291 0.71 -1.87 -3.67
N GLY A 292 1.47 -0.76 -3.58
CA GLY A 292 2.93 -0.75 -3.78
C GLY A 292 3.73 -0.56 -2.51
N SER A 293 3.07 -0.22 -1.40
CA SER A 293 3.74 0.17 -0.16
C SER A 293 4.33 -1.01 0.58
N LEU A 294 3.67 -2.18 0.69
CA LEU A 294 4.18 -3.26 1.55
C LEU A 294 5.60 -3.73 1.20
N LEU A 295 5.86 -4.10 -0.05
CA LEU A 295 7.18 -4.60 -0.45
C LEU A 295 8.25 -3.51 -0.45
N ILE A 296 7.89 -2.27 -0.81
CA ILE A 296 8.83 -1.15 -0.79
C ILE A 296 9.11 -0.70 0.64
N GLU A 297 8.08 -0.59 1.49
CA GLU A 297 8.20 -0.24 2.90
C GLU A 297 9.01 -1.28 3.67
N THR A 298 8.78 -2.58 3.45
CA THR A 298 9.60 -3.64 4.06
C THR A 298 11.06 -3.56 3.60
N LEU A 299 11.28 -3.40 2.29
CA LEU A 299 12.62 -3.35 1.72
C LEU A 299 13.46 -2.16 2.21
N PHE A 300 12.84 -0.98 2.31
CA PHE A 300 13.49 0.24 2.79
C PHE A 300 13.28 0.49 4.29
N SER A 301 12.72 -0.48 5.02
CA SER A 301 12.38 -0.41 6.45
C SER A 301 11.63 0.88 6.82
N LEU A 302 10.61 1.23 6.02
CA LEU A 302 9.76 2.38 6.22
C LEU A 302 8.58 1.98 7.10
N ASP A 303 8.39 2.71 8.18
CA ASP A 303 7.44 2.38 9.23
C ASP A 303 5.98 2.76 8.88
N GLY A 304 5.47 2.17 7.79
CA GLY A 304 4.14 2.43 7.23
C GLY A 304 3.11 1.33 7.47
N LEU A 305 1.92 1.53 6.91
CA LEU A 305 0.80 0.59 6.98
C LEU A 305 1.09 -0.74 6.29
N GLY A 306 1.89 -0.72 5.22
CA GLY A 306 2.30 -1.92 4.50
C GLY A 306 3.19 -2.80 5.37
N LEU A 307 4.24 -2.21 5.97
CA LEU A 307 5.09 -2.92 6.93
C LEU A 307 4.28 -3.42 8.13
N LEU A 308 3.42 -2.57 8.71
CA LEU A 308 2.54 -2.96 9.82
C LEU A 308 1.65 -4.16 9.46
N SER A 309 1.09 -4.16 8.25
CA SER A 309 0.23 -5.27 7.80
C SER A 309 1.02 -6.57 7.68
N TYR A 310 2.28 -6.50 7.25
CA TYR A 310 3.18 -7.65 7.18
C TYR A 310 3.52 -8.19 8.58
N GLU A 311 3.94 -7.31 9.49
CA GLU A 311 4.28 -7.65 10.89
C GLU A 311 3.08 -8.15 11.70
N SER A 312 1.87 -7.79 11.32
CA SER A 312 0.65 -8.26 12.00
C SER A 312 0.23 -9.66 11.58
N VAL A 313 0.76 -10.17 10.46
CA VAL A 313 0.44 -11.51 9.92
C VAL A 313 1.53 -12.53 10.28
N MET A 314 2.79 -12.10 10.31
CA MET A 314 3.96 -12.94 10.66
C MET A 314 4.13 -13.09 12.16
#